data_AF-A0A536GVC8-F1
#
_entry.id   AF-A0A536GVC8-F1
#
_cell.length_a   1.000
_cell.length_b   1.000
_cell.length_c   1.000
_cell.angle_alpha   90.00
_cell.angle_beta   90.00
_cell.angle_gamma   90.00
#
_symmetry.space_group_name_H-M   'P 1'
#
loop_
_entity.id
_entity.type
_entity.pdbx_description
1 polymer ?
#
loop_
_entity_poly.entity_id
_entity_poly.type
_entity_poly.pdbx_seq_one_letter_code
_entity_poly.pdbx_strand_id
1 'polypeptide(L)'
;MFAWLVGHPPIDVSIRVPVQHFYIVTAVSLLAFGLAVLLAIAAMQIAQYRVLFLCLGFMAMGGIFAVHGLMTPGILGDVDDVQ
;
A
#
# COMPACT_ATOMS: atom_id res chain seq x y z
N MET A 1 -12.83 -7.57 -20.92
CA MET A 1 -11.78 -8.16 -20.07
C MET A 1 -12.33 -8.60 -18.72
N PHE A 2 -12.87 -7.72 -17.87
CA PHE A 2 -13.45 -8.11 -16.57
C PHE A 2 -14.52 -9.20 -16.66
N ALA A 3 -15.55 -9.02 -17.51
CA ALA A 3 -16.59 -10.04 -17.73
C ALA A 3 -16.05 -11.38 -18.28
N TRP A 4 -14.88 -11.35 -18.93
CA TRP A 4 -14.23 -12.55 -19.47
C TRP A 4 -13.45 -13.31 -18.39
N LEU A 5 -12.77 -12.60 -17.47
CA LEU A 5 -12.12 -13.17 -16.28
C LEU A 5 -13.16 -13.80 -15.33
N VAL A 6 -14.31 -13.15 -15.16
CA VAL A 6 -15.44 -13.71 -14.39
C VAL A 6 -15.96 -15.03 -15.00
N GLY A 7 -15.92 -15.16 -16.33
CA GLY A 7 -16.33 -16.39 -17.03
C GLY A 7 -15.28 -17.51 -17.05
N HIS A 8 -14.02 -17.20 -16.71
CA HIS A 8 -12.91 -18.17 -16.70
C HIS A 8 -12.11 -18.11 -15.37
N PRO A 9 -12.76 -18.41 -14.23
CA PRO A 9 -12.11 -18.35 -12.92
C PRO A 9 -10.82 -19.17 -12.75
N PRO A 10 -10.60 -20.33 -13.43
CA PRO A 10 -9.34 -21.08 -13.29
C PRO A 10 -8.09 -20.33 -13.75
N ILE A 11 -8.25 -19.24 -14.52
CA ILE A 11 -7.14 -18.44 -15.05
C ILE A 11 -6.64 -17.45 -13.98
N ASP A 12 -7.43 -17.17 -12.94
CA ASP A 12 -7.06 -16.29 -11.84
C ASP A 12 -6.23 -17.04 -10.78
N VAL A 13 -4.97 -17.30 -11.11
CA VAL A 13 -4.03 -17.99 -10.22
C VAL A 13 -3.67 -17.07 -9.04
N SER A 14 -4.17 -17.41 -7.85
CA SER A 14 -3.86 -16.69 -6.62
C SER A 14 -2.56 -17.19 -5.98
N ILE A 15 -1.51 -16.36 -6.00
CA ILE A 15 -0.25 -16.62 -5.30
C ILE A 15 -0.33 -15.98 -3.91
N ARG A 16 -0.41 -16.80 -2.86
CA ARG A 16 -0.52 -16.34 -1.47
C ARG A 16 0.83 -16.41 -0.76
N VAL A 17 1.46 -15.25 -0.55
CA VAL A 17 2.75 -15.08 0.16
C VAL A 17 2.64 -13.98 1.23
N PRO A 18 1.83 -14.20 2.28
CA PRO A 18 1.36 -13.14 3.18
C PRO A 18 2.51 -12.46 3.94
N VAL A 19 3.52 -13.22 4.37
CA VAL A 19 4.67 -12.69 5.10
C VAL A 19 5.49 -11.75 4.21
N GLN A 20 5.83 -12.19 2.99
CA GLN A 20 6.59 -11.38 2.04
C GLN A 20 5.78 -10.15 1.60
N HIS A 21 4.48 -10.33 1.35
CA HIS A 21 3.58 -9.24 1.01
C HIS A 21 3.55 -8.17 2.10
N PHE A 22 3.41 -8.58 3.37
CA PHE A 22 3.45 -7.67 4.51
C PHE A 22 4.75 -6.87 4.59
N TYR A 23 5.90 -7.54 4.58
CA TYR A 23 7.20 -6.87 4.73
C TYR A 23 7.47 -5.87 3.59
N ILE A 24 7.26 -6.29 2.34
CA ILE A 24 7.56 -5.46 1.18
C ILE A 24 6.62 -4.26 1.13
N VAL A 25 5.30 -4.50 1.22
CA VAL A 25 4.31 -3.42 1.11
C VAL A 25 4.47 -2.43 2.25
N THR A 26 4.61 -2.90 3.50
CA THR A 26 4.75 -2.01 4.66
C THR A 26 6.04 -1.21 4.60
N ALA A 27 7.18 -1.84 4.30
CA ALA A 27 8.47 -1.15 4.24
C ALA A 27 8.48 -0.08 3.13
N VAL A 28 8.03 -0.41 1.92
CA VAL A 28 7.99 0.54 0.80
C VAL A 28 7.02 1.68 1.09
N SER A 29 5.89 1.41 1.71
CA SER A 29 4.89 2.44 2.06
C SER A 29 5.41 3.42 3.11
N LEU A 30 6.11 2.93 4.14
CA LEU A 30 6.73 3.79 5.16
C LEU A 30 7.87 4.64 4.57
N LEU A 31 8.69 4.06 3.68
CA LEU A 31 9.72 4.81 2.98
C LEU A 31 9.12 5.90 2.09
N ALA A 32 8.08 5.58 1.31
CA ALA A 32 7.39 6.55 0.48
C ALA A 32 6.78 7.68 1.32
N PHE A 33 6.14 7.35 2.45
CA PHE A 33 5.59 8.32 3.39
C PHE A 33 6.69 9.24 3.95
N GLY A 34 7.78 8.67 4.45
CA GLY A 34 8.90 9.43 5.03
C GLY A 34 9.56 10.36 4.01
N LEU A 35 9.81 9.88 2.79
CA LEU A 35 10.36 10.70 1.71
C LEU A 35 9.40 11.81 1.29
N ALA A 36 8.09 11.51 1.23
CA ALA A 36 7.08 12.50 0.92
C ALA A 36 6.95 13.58 1.99
N VAL A 37 7.12 13.25 3.28
CA VAL A 37 7.20 14.22 4.38
C VAL A 37 8.40 15.16 4.19
N LEU A 38 9.60 14.60 3.96
CA LEU A 38 10.81 15.39 3.75
C LEU A 38 10.66 16.32 2.53
N LEU A 39 10.10 15.81 1.44
CA LEU A 39 9.89 16.58 0.22
C LEU A 39 8.78 17.64 0.38
N ALA A 40 7.73 17.36 1.15
CA ALA A 40 6.70 18.35 1.49
C ALA A 40 7.28 19.52 2.29
N ILE A 41 8.16 19.24 3.27
CA ILE A 41 8.87 20.27 4.05
C ILE A 41 9.73 21.12 3.11
N ALA A 42 10.52 20.49 2.23
CA ALA A 42 11.34 21.20 1.25
C ALA A 42 10.48 22.04 0.29
N ALA A 43 9.38 21.49 -0.23
CA ALA A 43 8.47 22.18 -1.14
C ALA A 43 7.80 23.41 -0.51
N MET A 44 7.45 23.33 0.78
CA MET A 44 6.95 24.47 1.55
C MET A 44 8.00 25.58 1.68
N GLN A 45 9.27 25.23 1.93
CA GLN A 45 10.35 26.21 2.06
C GLN A 45 10.61 26.99 0.76
N ILE A 46 10.44 26.36 -0.40
CA ILE A 46 10.62 27.00 -1.72
C ILE A 46 9.30 27.49 -2.34
N ALA A 47 8.19 27.47 -1.59
CA ALA A 47 6.84 27.86 -2.02
C ALA A 47 6.35 27.16 -3.32
N GLN A 48 6.78 25.92 -3.56
CA GLN A 48 6.40 25.13 -4.73
C GLN A 48 5.17 24.26 -4.43
N TYR A 49 3.99 24.88 -4.44
CA TYR A 49 2.73 24.21 -4.07
C TYR A 49 2.34 23.05 -4.99
N ARG A 50 2.75 23.06 -6.26
CA ARG A 50 2.50 21.92 -7.18
C ARG A 50 3.17 20.64 -6.68
N VAL A 51 4.40 20.76 -6.18
CA VAL A 51 5.15 19.64 -5.60
C VAL A 51 4.58 19.26 -4.24
N LEU A 52 4.11 20.24 -3.46
CA LEU A 52 3.44 19.97 -2.18
C LEU A 52 2.21 19.06 -2.36
N PHE A 53 1.34 19.35 -3.34
CA PHE A 53 0.17 18.49 -3.62
C PHE A 53 0.57 17.07 -4.03
N LEU A 54 1.65 16.92 -4.79
CA LEU A 54 2.19 15.61 -5.15
C LEU A 54 2.67 14.86 -3.89
N CYS A 55 3.40 15.54 -3.01
CA CYS A 55 3.87 14.96 -1.74
C CYS A 55 2.71 14.52 -0.85
N LEU A 56 1.66 15.35 -0.73
CA LEU A 56 0.46 14.98 0.04
C LEU A 56 -0.22 13.73 -0.52
N GLY A 57 -0.26 13.58 -1.86
CA GLY A 57 -0.75 12.36 -2.50
C GLY A 57 0.06 11.12 -2.11
N PHE A 58 1.39 11.22 -2.13
CA PHE A 58 2.26 10.12 -1.70
C PHE A 58 2.17 9.84 -0.19
N MET A 59 2.02 10.86 0.64
CA MET A 59 1.76 10.68 2.07
C MET A 59 0.44 9.93 2.32
N ALA A 60 -0.63 10.31 1.62
CA ALA A 60 -1.92 9.62 1.74
C ALA A 60 -1.82 8.15 1.30
N MET A 61 -1.22 7.89 0.14
CA MET A 61 -1.04 6.53 -0.39
C MET A 61 -0.13 5.68 0.50
N GLY A 62 1.00 6.23 0.96
CA GLY A 62 1.92 5.54 1.87
C GLY A 62 1.26 5.21 3.22
N GLY A 63 0.44 6.13 3.76
CA GLY A 63 -0.32 5.86 4.98
C GLY A 63 -1.35 4.74 4.80
N ILE A 64 -2.17 4.81 3.75
CA ILE A 64 -3.19 3.80 3.44
C ILE A 64 -2.56 2.42 3.22
N PHE A 65 -1.47 2.34 2.45
CA PHE A 65 -0.81 1.06 2.18
C PHE A 65 -0.05 0.50 3.38
N ALA A 66 0.46 1.34 4.28
CA ALA A 66 1.00 0.86 5.55
C ALA A 66 -0.08 0.18 6.41
N VAL A 67 -1.27 0.78 6.51
CA VAL A 67 -2.42 0.17 7.21
C VAL A 67 -2.92 -1.07 6.49
N HIS A 68 -2.98 -1.04 5.16
CA HIS A 68 -3.34 -2.21 4.36
C HIS A 68 -2.40 -3.40 4.60
N GLY A 69 -1.08 -3.15 4.62
CA GLY A 69 -0.10 -4.18 4.94
C GLY A 69 -0.37 -4.82 6.29
N LEU A 70 -0.65 -4.03 7.33
CA LEU A 70 -0.98 -4.52 8.68
C LEU A 70 -2.24 -5.42 8.70
N MET A 71 -3.16 -5.27 7.75
CA MET A 71 -4.34 -6.13 7.60
C MET A 71 -4.08 -7.42 6.82
N THR A 72 -2.83 -7.72 6.45
CA THR A 72 -2.50 -8.98 5.77
C THR A 72 -2.87 -10.17 6.67
N PRO A 73 -3.69 -11.11 6.19
CA PRO A 73 -4.11 -12.26 6.99
C PRO A 73 -2.92 -13.05 7.53
N GLY A 74 -2.97 -13.41 8.82
CA GLY A 74 -1.90 -14.13 9.51
C GLY A 74 -0.80 -13.27 10.18
N ILE A 75 -0.91 -11.93 10.16
CA ILE A 75 0.03 -11.02 10.86
C ILE A 75 -0.54 -10.41 12.17
N LEU A 76 -1.74 -9.83 12.14
CA LEU A 76 -2.36 -9.12 13.30
C LEU A 76 -3.71 -9.71 13.73
N GLY A 77 -4.25 -10.67 12.97
CA GLY A 77 -5.45 -11.41 13.32
C GLY A 77 -5.30 -12.83 12.79
N ASP A 78 -5.12 -13.75 13.73
CA ASP A 78 -5.61 -15.10 13.57
C ASP A 78 -6.79 -15.23 14.55
N VAL A 79 -7.97 -15.47 13.99
CA VAL A 79 -8.95 -16.30 14.66
C VAL A 79 -9.19 -17.43 13.68
N ASP A 80 -8.57 -18.56 13.94
CA ASP A 80 -9.09 -19.88 13.59
C ASP A 80 -10.64 -19.87 13.64
N ASP A 81 -11.31 -19.91 12.48
CA ASP A 81 -12.66 -20.46 12.39
C ASP A 81 -12.98 -20.92 10.95
N VAL A 82 -12.92 -22.25 10.80
CA VAL A 82 -13.68 -23.16 9.92
C VAL A 82 -13.26 -23.31 8.43
N GLN A 83 -12.64 -24.48 8.18
CA GLN A 83 -12.57 -25.29 6.94
C GLN A 83 -12.01 -24.67 5.64
#